data_AF-A0A3P7IMZ2-F1
#
_entry.id   AF-A0A3P7IMZ2-F1
#
_cell.length_a   1.000
_cell.length_b   1.000
_cell.length_c   1.000
_cell.angle_alpha   90.00
_cell.angle_beta   90.00
_cell.angle_gamma   90.00
#
_symmetry.space_group_name_H-M   'P 1'
#
loop_
_entity.id
_entity.type
_entity.pdbx_description
1 polymer ?
#
loop_
_entity_poly.entity_id
_entity_poly.type
_entity_poly.pdbx_seq_one_letter_code
_entity_poly.pdbx_strand_id
1 'polypeptide(L)'
;MNFLFFTSVERTHLRFALIESDSQLQKFTEKYLIRLIEIAGSEPGTVGKIREILSQYNRRVKSNASITYPVKELLALVKEKGPIASNLSLVYLRYASLNLIEDQQIELLPLLFEALSEKAHEHIQNVELLSLCIPGFLALSQKDQHTWPAFSLPAELKTLLLRFFYCIMAFDVNSIEDVEQTCAYIKNSKKAFTYGMSTEEFVMIAEKVMSKKYSFVQIKLAVIKLLTSGLFEDQAIFSIIVLGTGQSIEAVSDAAESAMKKMDINVSVDNRVVVDELMASYLGITTPTKPVIGNVQTVSPVCAAMKQKILQYLTRSNIAPVAYMNNMKVCLDGLTHVSRTESKLLVAALNFLIKVIENMPAAAQKNFGPLLFDRVQKIQEAENGVALSLMYRCLGILGKRDSAILTGQVDIIGRTFKSIAEVSISSCLQLYFT
;
A
#
# COMPACT_ATOMS: atom_id res chain seq x y z
N MET A 1 43.61 -10.33 -24.54
CA MET A 1 42.15 -10.19 -24.75
C MET A 1 41.66 -8.76 -24.47
N ASN A 2 42.07 -8.11 -23.36
CA ASN A 2 41.66 -6.75 -22.99
C ASN A 2 41.91 -5.64 -24.04
N PHE A 3 42.99 -5.72 -24.83
CA PHE A 3 43.32 -4.68 -25.82
C PHE A 3 42.34 -4.63 -27.01
N LEU A 4 41.84 -5.79 -27.47
CA LEU A 4 40.86 -5.88 -28.56
C LEU A 4 39.48 -5.36 -28.15
N PHE A 5 39.09 -5.59 -26.90
CA PHE A 5 37.82 -5.05 -26.36
C PHE A 5 37.88 -3.54 -26.19
N PHE A 6 39.00 -3.01 -25.68
CA PHE A 6 39.20 -1.58 -25.49
C PHE A 6 39.11 -0.80 -26.82
N THR A 7 39.77 -1.31 -27.87
CA THR A 7 39.69 -0.73 -29.22
C THR A 7 38.29 -0.84 -29.82
N SER A 8 37.52 -1.88 -29.49
CA SER A 8 36.11 -2.02 -29.94
C SER A 8 35.19 -0.98 -29.28
N VAL A 9 35.38 -0.68 -28.00
CA VAL A 9 34.59 0.34 -27.28
C VAL A 9 34.91 1.74 -27.82
N GLU A 10 36.18 2.04 -28.09
CA GLU A 10 36.61 3.30 -28.69
C GLU A 10 36.03 3.53 -30.09
N ARG A 11 36.06 2.49 -30.94
CA ARG A 11 35.40 2.55 -32.26
C ARG A 11 33.90 2.80 -32.13
N THR A 12 33.25 2.21 -31.14
CA THR A 12 31.82 2.43 -30.88
C THR A 12 31.55 3.86 -30.44
N HIS A 13 32.41 4.42 -29.58
CA HIS A 13 32.32 5.82 -29.16
C HIS A 13 32.52 6.80 -30.33
N LEU A 14 33.53 6.59 -31.18
CA LEU A 14 33.73 7.40 -32.38
C LEU A 14 32.55 7.31 -33.34
N ARG A 15 31.99 6.11 -33.55
CA ARG A 15 30.77 5.93 -34.35
C ARG A 15 29.58 6.68 -33.77
N PHE A 16 29.43 6.71 -32.45
CA PHE A 16 28.39 7.49 -31.78
C PHE A 16 28.58 9.00 -31.98
N ALA A 17 29.81 9.50 -31.88
CA ALA A 17 30.14 10.92 -32.06
C ALA A 17 29.80 11.44 -33.47
N LEU A 18 29.80 10.58 -34.48
CA LEU A 18 29.49 10.91 -35.87
C LEU A 18 27.98 10.87 -36.21
N ILE A 19 27.11 10.55 -35.24
CA ILE A 19 25.67 10.47 -35.48
C ILE A 19 25.08 11.87 -35.50
N GLU A 20 24.43 12.25 -36.60
CA GLU A 20 23.82 13.57 -36.78
C GLU A 20 22.29 13.52 -36.88
N SER A 21 21.72 12.35 -37.19
CA SER A 21 20.27 12.18 -37.37
C SER A 21 19.66 11.12 -36.46
N ASP A 22 18.35 11.22 -36.24
CA ASP A 22 17.58 10.25 -35.45
C ASP A 22 17.57 8.85 -36.07
N SER A 23 17.60 8.74 -37.41
CA SER A 23 17.68 7.45 -38.09
C SER A 23 19.03 6.74 -37.87
N GLN A 24 20.12 7.50 -37.81
CA GLN A 24 21.44 6.98 -37.44
C GLN A 24 21.49 6.61 -35.95
N LEU A 25 20.84 7.41 -35.09
CA LEU A 25 20.73 7.14 -33.66
C LEU A 25 19.94 5.87 -33.38
N GLN A 26 18.83 5.64 -34.10
CA GLN A 26 18.04 4.41 -34.04
C GLN A 26 18.89 3.18 -34.43
N LYS A 27 19.60 3.24 -35.56
CA LYS A 27 20.51 2.15 -35.99
C LYS A 27 21.61 1.89 -34.98
N PHE A 28 22.08 2.93 -34.28
CA PHE A 28 23.05 2.77 -33.21
C PHE A 28 22.44 2.06 -32.00
N THR A 29 21.23 2.44 -31.59
CA THR A 29 20.46 1.80 -30.51
C THR A 29 20.32 0.30 -30.77
N GLU A 30 19.78 -0.07 -31.93
CA GLU A 30 19.55 -1.47 -32.32
C GLU A 30 20.83 -2.29 -32.33
N LYS A 31 21.94 -1.70 -32.81
CA LYS A 31 23.20 -2.44 -33.04
C LYS A 31 24.11 -2.50 -31.83
N TYR A 32 24.13 -1.49 -30.97
CA TYR A 32 25.17 -1.34 -29.95
C TYR A 32 24.64 -1.25 -28.52
N LEU A 33 23.35 -0.93 -28.28
CA LEU A 33 22.86 -0.73 -26.92
C LEU A 33 23.03 -1.99 -26.05
N ILE A 34 22.45 -3.12 -26.49
CA ILE A 34 22.54 -4.41 -25.80
C ILE A 34 24.00 -4.80 -25.57
N ARG A 35 24.82 -4.73 -26.62
CA ARG A 35 26.24 -5.09 -26.55
C ARG A 35 27.03 -4.22 -25.55
N LEU A 36 26.76 -2.91 -25.50
CA LEU A 36 27.40 -2.02 -24.53
C LEU A 36 27.03 -2.40 -23.10
N ILE A 37 25.76 -2.74 -22.85
CA ILE A 37 25.29 -3.18 -21.53
C ILE A 37 25.95 -4.50 -21.13
N GLU A 38 26.04 -5.47 -22.03
CA GLU A 38 26.70 -6.76 -21.78
C GLU A 38 28.19 -6.61 -21.43
N ILE A 39 28.91 -5.78 -22.19
CA ILE A 39 30.33 -5.50 -21.91
C ILE A 39 30.46 -4.83 -20.53
N ALA A 40 29.60 -3.86 -20.20
CA ALA A 40 29.61 -3.24 -18.88
C ALA A 40 29.31 -4.23 -17.74
N GLY A 41 28.48 -5.24 -17.99
CA GLY A 41 28.20 -6.30 -17.01
C GLY A 41 29.37 -7.28 -16.81
N SER A 42 30.18 -7.49 -17.85
CA SER A 42 31.19 -8.57 -17.87
C SER A 42 32.62 -8.09 -17.59
N GLU A 43 32.92 -6.82 -17.88
CA GLU A 43 34.29 -6.28 -17.88
C GLU A 43 34.42 -5.02 -17.00
N PRO A 44 34.78 -5.16 -15.70
CA PRO A 44 34.84 -4.06 -14.75
C PRO A 44 35.69 -2.86 -15.21
N GLY A 45 36.80 -3.13 -15.90
CA GLY A 45 37.73 -2.11 -16.39
C GLY A 45 37.16 -1.20 -17.49
N THR A 46 36.06 -1.58 -18.13
CA THR A 46 35.43 -0.81 -19.22
C THR A 46 34.17 -0.05 -18.79
N VAL A 47 33.65 -0.32 -17.59
CA VAL A 47 32.38 0.22 -17.09
C VAL A 47 32.36 1.74 -17.07
N GLY A 48 33.46 2.38 -16.64
CA GLY A 48 33.54 3.85 -16.60
C GLY A 48 33.35 4.48 -17.98
N LYS A 49 34.03 3.95 -18.99
CA LYS A 49 33.96 4.44 -20.38
C LYS A 49 32.61 4.15 -21.01
N ILE A 50 32.03 2.98 -20.75
CA ILE A 50 30.68 2.66 -21.23
C ILE A 50 29.65 3.57 -20.59
N ARG A 51 29.74 3.85 -19.29
CA ARG A 51 28.87 4.83 -18.62
C ARG A 51 29.00 6.21 -19.21
N GLU A 52 30.20 6.63 -19.62
CA GLU A 52 30.40 7.89 -20.33
C GLU A 52 29.70 7.92 -21.69
N ILE A 53 29.87 6.87 -22.51
CA ILE A 53 29.17 6.71 -23.80
C ILE A 53 27.66 6.75 -23.59
N LEU A 54 27.14 5.96 -22.65
CA LEU A 54 25.72 5.86 -22.35
C LEU A 54 25.18 7.18 -21.78
N SER A 55 25.96 7.93 -21.01
CA SER A 55 25.58 9.26 -20.52
C SER A 55 25.37 10.25 -21.67
N GLN A 56 26.27 10.27 -22.65
CA GLN A 56 26.12 11.11 -23.84
C GLN A 56 24.95 10.65 -24.72
N TYR A 57 24.78 9.34 -24.89
CA TYR A 57 23.63 8.74 -25.58
C TYR A 57 22.30 9.15 -24.92
N ASN A 58 22.20 9.04 -23.59
CA ASN A 58 21.01 9.38 -22.82
C ASN A 58 20.59 10.84 -23.01
N ARG A 59 21.54 11.78 -23.17
CA ARG A 59 21.23 13.20 -23.46
C ARG A 59 20.46 13.39 -24.76
N ARG A 60 20.65 12.50 -25.74
CA ARG A 60 19.99 12.57 -27.06
C ARG A 60 18.66 11.81 -27.09
N VAL A 61 18.55 10.70 -26.35
CA VAL A 61 17.38 9.82 -26.44
C VAL A 61 16.32 10.02 -25.37
N LYS A 62 16.67 10.60 -24.21
CA LYS A 62 15.78 10.68 -23.04
C LYS A 62 14.45 11.39 -23.32
N SER A 63 14.44 12.37 -24.22
CA SER A 63 13.25 13.12 -24.61
C SER A 63 12.85 12.88 -26.06
N ASN A 64 13.46 11.89 -26.73
CA ASN A 64 13.19 11.60 -28.13
C ASN A 64 12.23 10.41 -28.26
N ALA A 65 10.96 10.70 -28.56
CA ALA A 65 9.92 9.69 -28.73
C ALA A 65 10.10 8.85 -30.01
N SER A 66 10.91 9.30 -30.97
CA SER A 66 11.16 8.61 -32.24
C SER A 66 12.07 7.38 -32.09
N ILE A 67 12.81 7.29 -30.98
CA ILE A 67 13.74 6.18 -30.73
C ILE A 67 13.00 5.04 -30.04
N THR A 68 13.09 3.85 -30.63
CA THR A 68 12.55 2.61 -30.08
C THR A 68 13.68 1.77 -29.49
N TYR A 69 13.32 0.89 -28.55
CA TYR A 69 14.29 0.10 -27.79
C TYR A 69 13.99 -1.40 -27.92
N PRO A 70 15.03 -2.26 -27.89
CA PRO A 70 14.89 -3.72 -27.94
C PRO A 70 14.40 -4.29 -26.60
N VAL A 71 13.09 -4.16 -26.34
CA VAL A 71 12.47 -4.46 -25.04
C VAL A 71 12.70 -5.91 -24.60
N LYS A 72 12.59 -6.87 -25.51
CA LYS A 72 12.73 -8.31 -25.20
C LYS A 72 14.16 -8.64 -24.77
N GLU A 73 15.13 -8.11 -25.49
CA GLU A 73 16.55 -8.30 -25.23
C GLU A 73 16.96 -7.59 -23.93
N LEU A 74 16.43 -6.40 -23.66
CA LEU A 74 16.66 -5.71 -22.40
C LEU A 74 16.11 -6.50 -21.20
N LEU A 75 14.92 -7.11 -21.33
CA LEU A 75 14.36 -7.98 -20.28
C LEU A 75 15.17 -9.26 -20.09
N ALA A 76 15.67 -9.87 -21.17
CA ALA A 76 16.58 -11.01 -21.05
C ALA A 76 17.85 -10.65 -20.26
N LEU A 77 18.42 -9.46 -20.47
CA LEU A 77 19.55 -8.98 -19.68
C LEU A 77 19.21 -8.75 -18.20
N VAL A 78 18.00 -8.28 -17.88
CA VAL A 78 17.54 -8.14 -16.49
C VAL A 78 17.50 -9.50 -15.82
N LYS A 79 16.96 -10.51 -16.50
CA LYS A 79 16.82 -11.89 -16.01
C LYS A 79 18.17 -12.58 -15.80
N GLU A 80 19.02 -12.57 -16.83
CA GLU A 80 20.17 -13.49 -16.94
C GLU A 80 21.52 -12.91 -16.47
N LYS A 81 21.66 -11.59 -16.36
CA LYS A 81 22.96 -10.93 -16.12
C LYS A 81 23.07 -10.34 -14.72
N GLY A 82 24.32 -9.98 -14.36
CA GLY A 82 24.64 -9.39 -13.06
C GLY A 82 24.07 -7.97 -12.86
N PRO A 83 24.21 -7.42 -11.64
CA PRO A 83 23.53 -6.16 -11.24
C PRO A 83 23.80 -4.95 -12.14
N ILE A 84 25.01 -4.83 -12.69
CA ILE A 84 25.36 -3.70 -13.58
C ILE A 84 24.54 -3.74 -14.87
N ALA A 85 24.48 -4.90 -15.52
CA ALA A 85 23.74 -5.07 -16.77
C ALA A 85 22.24 -4.91 -16.53
N SER A 86 21.70 -5.55 -15.49
CA SER A 86 20.29 -5.44 -15.12
C SER A 86 19.87 -3.99 -14.85
N ASN A 87 20.63 -3.25 -14.03
CA ASN A 87 20.32 -1.85 -13.73
C ASN A 87 20.38 -0.93 -14.96
N LEU A 88 21.36 -1.14 -15.86
CA LEU A 88 21.41 -0.39 -17.12
C LEU A 88 20.21 -0.74 -18.01
N SER A 89 19.83 -2.01 -18.11
CA SER A 89 18.67 -2.44 -18.89
C SER A 89 17.37 -1.82 -18.37
N LEU A 90 17.17 -1.76 -17.05
CA LEU A 90 15.99 -1.14 -16.43
C LEU A 90 15.85 0.36 -16.79
N VAL A 91 16.96 1.09 -16.94
CA VAL A 91 16.93 2.49 -17.40
C VAL A 91 16.33 2.60 -18.80
N TYR A 92 16.75 1.73 -19.71
CA TYR A 92 16.27 1.74 -21.09
C TYR A 92 14.87 1.16 -21.25
N LEU A 93 14.48 0.19 -20.42
CA LEU A 93 13.10 -0.28 -20.33
C LEU A 93 12.15 0.83 -19.87
N ARG A 94 12.58 1.69 -18.95
CA ARG A 94 11.82 2.88 -18.57
C ARG A 94 11.69 3.88 -19.73
N TYR A 95 12.73 4.08 -20.52
CA TYR A 95 12.62 4.95 -21.70
C TYR A 95 11.68 4.36 -22.74
N ALA A 96 11.76 3.05 -22.96
CA ALA A 96 10.85 2.33 -23.84
C ALA A 96 9.40 2.48 -23.40
N SER A 97 9.10 2.23 -22.12
CA SER A 97 7.73 2.27 -21.59
C SER A 97 7.07 3.65 -21.66
N LEU A 98 7.85 4.73 -21.79
CA LEU A 98 7.30 6.06 -22.01
C LEU A 98 6.71 6.23 -23.42
N ASN A 99 7.22 5.50 -24.41
CA ASN A 99 6.86 5.62 -25.83
C ASN A 99 5.90 4.51 -26.33
N LEU A 100 5.71 3.42 -25.58
CA LEU A 100 4.83 2.32 -25.99
C LEU A 100 3.35 2.72 -25.93
N ILE A 101 2.59 2.29 -26.95
CA ILE A 101 1.13 2.40 -27.02
C ILE A 101 0.44 1.37 -26.11
N GLU A 102 -0.85 1.55 -25.81
CA GLU A 102 -1.60 0.72 -24.85
C GLU A 102 -1.53 -0.79 -25.14
N ASP A 103 -1.68 -1.21 -26.39
CA ASP A 103 -1.60 -2.65 -26.75
C ASP A 103 -0.22 -3.23 -26.46
N GLN A 104 0.84 -2.49 -26.77
CA GLN A 104 2.22 -2.91 -26.47
C GLN A 104 2.50 -2.96 -24.97
N GLN A 105 1.89 -2.08 -24.17
CA GLN A 105 2.01 -2.12 -22.70
C GLN A 105 1.34 -3.38 -22.13
N ILE A 106 0.20 -3.79 -22.70
CA ILE A 106 -0.50 -5.02 -22.30
C ILE A 106 0.32 -6.25 -22.69
N GLU A 107 0.85 -6.30 -23.91
CA GLU A 107 1.72 -7.39 -24.38
C GLU A 107 3.03 -7.51 -23.60
N LEU A 108 3.48 -6.42 -22.96
CA LEU A 108 4.68 -6.40 -22.12
C LEU A 108 4.46 -7.02 -20.73
N LEU A 109 3.23 -7.00 -20.20
CA LEU A 109 2.94 -7.47 -18.84
C LEU A 109 3.38 -8.92 -18.58
N PRO A 110 3.09 -9.92 -19.44
CA PRO A 110 3.54 -11.29 -19.22
C PRO A 110 5.08 -11.39 -19.08
N LEU A 111 5.83 -10.65 -19.89
CA LEU A 111 7.30 -10.66 -19.83
C LEU A 111 7.83 -10.00 -18.54
N LEU A 112 7.16 -8.96 -18.05
CA LEU A 112 7.48 -8.33 -16.76
C LEU A 112 7.16 -9.26 -15.58
N PHE A 113 6.05 -9.99 -15.64
CA PHE A 113 5.67 -10.97 -14.63
C PHE A 113 6.66 -12.13 -14.53
N GLU A 114 7.14 -12.62 -15.67
CA GLU A 114 8.23 -13.61 -15.68
C GLU A 114 9.50 -13.04 -15.05
N ALA A 115 9.91 -11.82 -15.43
CA ALA A 115 11.10 -11.19 -14.86
C ALA A 115 10.99 -10.97 -13.34
N LEU A 116 9.82 -10.56 -12.84
CA LEU A 116 9.53 -10.44 -11.41
C LEU A 116 9.61 -11.79 -10.69
N SER A 117 9.13 -12.85 -11.33
CA SER A 117 9.17 -14.21 -10.75
C SER A 117 10.61 -14.72 -10.62
N GLU A 118 11.44 -14.48 -11.63
CA GLU A 118 12.86 -14.87 -11.62
C GLU A 118 13.71 -14.03 -10.65
N LYS A 119 13.31 -12.77 -10.41
CA LYS A 119 14.01 -11.81 -9.53
C LYS A 119 13.37 -11.63 -8.17
N ALA A 120 12.58 -12.59 -7.69
CA ALA A 120 11.81 -12.49 -6.45
C ALA A 120 12.63 -12.01 -5.22
N HIS A 121 13.92 -12.34 -5.15
CA HIS A 121 14.82 -11.95 -4.05
C HIS A 121 15.57 -10.60 -4.25
N GLU A 122 15.52 -9.99 -5.43
CA GLU A 122 16.25 -8.77 -5.76
C GLU A 122 15.35 -7.53 -5.62
N HIS A 123 15.10 -7.10 -4.37
CA HIS A 123 14.11 -6.06 -4.05
C HIS A 123 14.21 -4.77 -4.88
N ILE A 124 15.42 -4.25 -5.11
CA ILE A 124 15.62 -2.99 -5.88
C ILE A 124 15.12 -3.15 -7.33
N GLN A 125 15.37 -4.29 -7.95
CA GLN A 125 14.94 -4.55 -9.33
C GLN A 125 13.42 -4.78 -9.39
N ASN A 126 12.85 -5.43 -8.38
CA ASN A 126 11.40 -5.64 -8.30
C ASN A 126 10.64 -4.31 -8.22
N VAL A 127 11.14 -3.33 -7.46
CA VAL A 127 10.55 -1.97 -7.41
C VAL A 127 10.48 -1.36 -8.81
N GLU A 128 11.56 -1.44 -9.57
CA GLU A 128 11.61 -0.91 -10.93
C GLU A 128 10.67 -1.66 -11.88
N LEU A 129 10.69 -2.99 -11.87
CA LEU A 129 9.81 -3.84 -12.68
C LEU A 129 8.32 -3.62 -12.36
N LEU A 130 7.95 -3.48 -11.08
CA LEU A 130 6.59 -3.16 -10.66
C LEU A 130 6.14 -1.79 -11.19
N SER A 131 7.04 -0.79 -11.17
CA SER A 131 6.73 0.53 -11.74
C SER A 131 6.49 0.47 -13.25
N LEU A 132 7.20 -0.40 -13.98
CA LEU A 132 7.01 -0.63 -15.41
C LEU A 132 5.68 -1.32 -15.73
N CYS A 133 5.05 -2.00 -14.76
CA CYS A 133 3.75 -2.63 -14.95
C CYS A 133 2.59 -1.63 -14.91
N ILE A 134 2.76 -0.42 -14.33
CA ILE A 134 1.68 0.56 -14.13
C ILE A 134 0.96 0.94 -15.44
N PRO A 135 1.64 1.29 -16.54
CA PRO A 135 0.95 1.58 -17.81
C PRO A 135 0.14 0.39 -18.33
N GLY A 136 0.70 -0.82 -18.21
CA GLY A 136 0.03 -2.05 -18.59
C GLY A 136 -1.22 -2.29 -17.73
N PHE A 137 -1.13 -2.10 -16.41
CA PHE A 137 -2.27 -2.21 -15.50
C PHE A 137 -3.39 -1.21 -15.81
N LEU A 138 -3.04 0.03 -16.13
CA LEU A 138 -4.00 1.05 -16.56
C LEU A 138 -4.73 0.60 -17.83
N ALA A 139 -3.99 0.22 -18.87
CA ALA A 139 -4.56 -0.21 -20.14
C ALA A 139 -5.42 -1.49 -19.98
N LEU A 140 -4.91 -2.48 -19.25
CA LEU A 140 -5.60 -3.74 -18.98
C LEU A 140 -6.92 -3.52 -18.24
N SER A 141 -6.96 -2.58 -17.29
CA SER A 141 -8.17 -2.24 -16.51
C SER A 141 -9.31 -1.60 -17.32
N GLN A 142 -9.03 -1.14 -18.55
CA GLN A 142 -10.04 -0.60 -19.46
C GLN A 142 -10.54 -1.63 -20.48
N LYS A 143 -9.91 -2.81 -20.54
CA LYS A 143 -10.31 -3.89 -21.43
C LYS A 143 -11.08 -4.97 -20.70
N ASP A 144 -11.99 -5.62 -21.41
CA ASP A 144 -12.68 -6.79 -20.89
C ASP A 144 -11.72 -7.96 -20.70
N GLN A 145 -11.91 -8.70 -19.60
CA GLN A 145 -11.00 -9.77 -19.19
C GLN A 145 -10.76 -10.84 -20.27
N HIS A 146 -11.76 -11.14 -21.10
CA HIS A 146 -11.64 -12.13 -22.17
C HIS A 146 -10.67 -11.70 -23.29
N THR A 147 -10.30 -10.42 -23.36
CA THR A 147 -9.35 -9.86 -24.34
C THR A 147 -7.92 -9.77 -23.80
N TRP A 148 -7.71 -10.15 -22.54
CA TRP A 148 -6.41 -10.05 -21.91
C TRP A 148 -5.44 -11.08 -22.49
N PRO A 149 -4.12 -10.77 -22.52
CA PRO A 149 -3.12 -11.74 -22.90
C PRO A 149 -3.13 -12.91 -21.92
N ALA A 150 -2.77 -14.10 -22.40
CA ALA A 150 -2.58 -15.24 -21.52
C ALA A 150 -1.34 -15.03 -20.64
N PHE A 151 -1.52 -15.05 -19.33
CA PHE A 151 -0.44 -15.07 -18.35
C PHE A 151 -0.83 -15.90 -17.14
N SER A 152 0.17 -16.46 -16.47
CA SER A 152 0.02 -17.14 -15.18
C SER A 152 0.64 -16.29 -14.09
N LEU A 153 0.02 -16.27 -12.92
CA LEU A 153 0.55 -15.61 -11.73
C LEU A 153 0.92 -16.68 -10.70
N PRO A 154 2.21 -17.04 -10.58
CA PRO A 154 2.70 -17.90 -9.48
C PRO A 154 2.34 -17.32 -8.11
N ALA A 155 2.32 -18.17 -7.08
CA ALA A 155 1.91 -17.76 -5.74
C ALA A 155 2.76 -16.60 -5.19
N GLU A 156 4.07 -16.63 -5.41
CA GLU A 156 5.03 -15.60 -5.01
C GLU A 156 4.79 -14.28 -5.73
N LEU A 157 4.45 -14.32 -7.02
CA LEU A 157 4.11 -13.13 -7.77
C LEU A 157 2.76 -12.56 -7.31
N LYS A 158 1.78 -13.41 -7.00
CA LYS A 158 0.48 -12.97 -6.47
C LYS A 158 0.67 -12.22 -5.15
N THR A 159 1.46 -12.76 -4.22
CA THR A 159 1.71 -12.08 -2.92
C THR A 159 2.46 -10.76 -3.10
N LEU A 160 3.43 -10.71 -4.02
CA LEU A 160 4.13 -9.47 -4.38
C LEU A 160 3.18 -8.41 -4.96
N LEU A 161 2.34 -8.79 -5.93
CA LEU A 161 1.36 -7.89 -6.53
C LEU A 161 0.31 -7.42 -5.51
N LEU A 162 -0.16 -8.31 -4.63
CA LEU A 162 -1.08 -7.94 -3.55
C LEU A 162 -0.44 -6.93 -2.59
N ARG A 163 0.84 -7.09 -2.23
CA ARG A 163 1.54 -6.08 -1.43
C ARG A 163 1.69 -4.77 -2.19
N PHE A 164 2.04 -4.82 -3.47
CA PHE A 164 2.18 -3.62 -4.29
C PHE A 164 0.86 -2.84 -4.39
N PHE A 165 -0.24 -3.53 -4.66
CA PHE A 165 -1.59 -2.94 -4.70
C PHE A 165 -2.04 -2.45 -3.32
N TYR A 166 -1.70 -3.16 -2.25
CA TYR A 166 -1.89 -2.67 -0.88
C TYR A 166 -1.18 -1.32 -0.67
N CYS A 167 0.09 -1.19 -1.06
CA CYS A 167 0.85 0.06 -0.89
C CYS A 167 0.22 1.21 -1.69
N ILE A 168 -0.20 0.97 -2.94
CA ILE A 168 -0.90 1.97 -3.77
C ILE A 168 -2.19 2.45 -3.09
N MET A 169 -2.98 1.52 -2.54
CA MET A 169 -4.24 1.87 -1.87
C MET A 169 -4.00 2.55 -0.53
N ALA A 170 -3.04 2.08 0.26
CA ALA A 170 -2.74 2.66 1.57
C ALA A 170 -2.12 4.07 1.48
N PHE A 171 -1.50 4.42 0.36
CA PHE A 171 -0.89 5.73 0.13
C PHE A 171 -1.94 6.84 0.02
N ASP A 172 -2.18 7.55 1.12
CA ASP A 172 -3.20 8.60 1.25
C ASP A 172 -2.57 9.97 1.49
N VAL A 173 -1.70 10.38 0.56
CA VAL A 173 -1.06 11.72 0.56
C VAL A 173 -1.50 12.45 -0.71
N ASN A 174 -2.21 13.56 -0.52
CA ASN A 174 -2.80 14.32 -1.63
C ASN A 174 -1.98 15.52 -2.08
N SER A 175 -1.01 15.97 -1.26
CA SER A 175 -0.11 17.08 -1.61
C SER A 175 1.24 16.55 -2.07
N ILE A 176 1.67 16.97 -3.27
CA ILE A 176 3.01 16.66 -3.80
C ILE A 176 4.09 17.19 -2.86
N GLU A 177 3.88 18.37 -2.27
CA GLU A 177 4.83 18.99 -1.34
C GLU A 177 5.00 18.12 -0.08
N ASP A 178 3.91 17.59 0.48
CA ASP A 178 3.96 16.71 1.66
C ASP A 178 4.67 15.40 1.34
N VAL A 179 4.47 14.85 0.14
CA VAL A 179 5.18 13.67 -0.32
C VAL A 179 6.69 13.94 -0.42
N GLU A 180 7.08 15.04 -1.06
CA GLU A 180 8.49 15.43 -1.22
C GLU A 180 9.17 15.67 0.13
N GLN A 181 8.50 16.36 1.04
CA GLN A 181 8.98 16.59 2.41
C GLN A 181 9.14 15.27 3.17
N THR A 182 8.13 14.39 3.12
CA THR A 182 8.17 13.10 3.80
C THR A 182 9.31 12.23 3.26
N CYS A 183 9.51 12.19 1.94
CA CYS A 183 10.64 11.51 1.31
C CYS A 183 11.99 12.10 1.77
N ALA A 184 12.10 13.41 1.88
CA ALA A 184 13.31 14.07 2.39
C ALA A 184 13.56 13.71 3.88
N TYR A 185 12.52 13.65 4.71
CA TYR A 185 12.63 13.20 6.10
C TYR A 185 13.11 11.75 6.20
N ILE A 186 12.52 10.84 5.42
CA ILE A 186 12.88 9.42 5.38
C ILE A 186 14.34 9.25 4.95
N LYS A 187 14.79 9.94 3.90
CA LYS A 187 16.19 9.87 3.40
C LYS A 187 17.20 10.38 4.43
N ASN A 188 16.79 11.31 5.28
CA ASN A 188 17.58 11.79 6.41
C ASN A 188 17.49 10.87 7.65
N SER A 189 17.03 9.61 7.48
CA SER A 189 16.88 8.60 8.54
C SER A 189 15.98 9.04 9.70
N LYS A 190 15.03 9.96 9.46
CA LYS A 190 14.03 10.35 10.45
C LYS A 190 12.79 9.45 10.33
N LYS A 191 12.18 9.16 11.47
CA LYS A 191 10.92 8.40 11.51
C LYS A 191 9.79 9.26 10.93
N ALA A 192 9.12 8.73 9.91
CA ALA A 192 7.98 9.36 9.27
C ALA A 192 6.77 8.44 9.34
N PHE A 193 5.58 9.01 9.27
CA PHE A 193 4.34 8.26 9.15
C PHE A 193 4.17 7.81 7.70
N THR A 194 4.11 6.51 7.48
CA THR A 194 4.15 5.88 6.14
C THR A 194 2.89 5.07 5.84
N TYR A 195 1.74 5.42 6.43
CA TYR A 195 0.41 4.93 6.01
C TYR A 195 0.33 3.41 5.72
N GLY A 196 0.61 2.53 6.67
CA GLY A 196 0.54 1.07 6.45
C GLY A 196 1.78 0.44 5.77
N MET A 197 2.76 1.24 5.37
CA MET A 197 3.92 0.81 4.57
C MET A 197 5.24 0.97 5.34
N SER A 198 6.31 0.36 4.83
CA SER A 198 7.67 0.67 5.25
C SER A 198 8.16 2.00 4.65
N THR A 199 9.30 2.49 5.13
CA THR A 199 9.94 3.68 4.56
C THR A 199 10.39 3.47 3.12
N GLU A 200 10.88 2.28 2.78
CA GLU A 200 11.29 1.92 1.41
C GLU A 200 10.09 1.84 0.46
N GLU A 201 8.98 1.26 0.93
CA GLU A 201 7.74 1.19 0.16
C GLU A 201 7.12 2.57 -0.10
N PHE A 202 7.12 3.44 0.91
CA PHE A 202 6.66 4.81 0.76
C PHE A 202 7.44 5.54 -0.34
N VAL A 203 8.78 5.46 -0.30
CA VAL A 203 9.66 6.09 -1.30
C VAL A 203 9.44 5.47 -2.69
N MET A 204 9.24 4.15 -2.78
CA MET A 204 8.88 3.48 -4.03
C MET A 204 7.61 4.08 -4.64
N ILE A 205 6.51 4.17 -3.88
CA ILE A 205 5.24 4.71 -4.42
C ILE A 205 5.43 6.19 -4.79
N ALA A 206 6.04 6.98 -3.91
CA ALA A 206 6.26 8.41 -4.10
C ALA A 206 7.15 8.76 -5.30
N GLU A 207 8.19 7.98 -5.59
CA GLU A 207 9.16 8.32 -6.65
C GLU A 207 8.95 7.56 -7.96
N LYS A 208 8.33 6.37 -7.91
CA LYS A 208 8.25 5.46 -9.06
C LYS A 208 6.82 5.30 -9.59
N VAL A 209 5.81 5.44 -8.74
CA VAL A 209 4.40 5.26 -9.13
C VAL A 209 3.72 6.62 -9.32
N MET A 210 3.93 7.55 -8.40
CA MET A 210 3.51 8.95 -8.52
C MET A 210 4.32 9.61 -9.64
N SER A 211 3.80 9.55 -10.86
CA SER A 211 4.43 10.14 -12.03
C SER A 211 3.59 11.28 -12.59
N LYS A 212 4.21 12.21 -13.31
CA LYS A 212 3.48 13.28 -14.02
C LYS A 212 2.67 12.76 -15.21
N LYS A 213 2.93 11.53 -15.67
CA LYS A 213 2.31 10.97 -16.89
C LYS A 213 0.90 10.44 -16.63
N TYR A 214 0.67 9.83 -15.47
CA TYR A 214 -0.59 9.19 -15.13
C TYR A 214 -1.16 9.75 -13.83
N SER A 215 -2.47 9.98 -13.79
CA SER A 215 -3.13 10.39 -12.56
C SER A 215 -3.10 9.25 -11.54
N PHE A 216 -2.68 9.55 -10.31
CA PHE A 216 -2.67 8.55 -9.25
C PHE A 216 -4.08 8.02 -8.93
N VAL A 217 -5.11 8.84 -9.12
CA VAL A 217 -6.51 8.42 -9.02
C VAL A 217 -6.82 7.33 -10.05
N GLN A 218 -6.39 7.50 -11.30
CA GLN A 218 -6.58 6.48 -12.34
C GLN A 218 -5.86 5.18 -12.00
N ILE A 219 -4.66 5.27 -11.39
CA ILE A 219 -3.91 4.10 -10.93
C ILE A 219 -4.70 3.36 -9.84
N LYS A 220 -5.22 4.06 -8.81
CA LYS A 220 -6.04 3.44 -7.76
C LYS A 220 -7.30 2.78 -8.31
N LEU A 221 -7.99 3.44 -9.23
CA LEU A 221 -9.18 2.89 -9.89
C LEU A 221 -8.85 1.63 -10.71
N ALA A 222 -7.74 1.63 -11.44
CA ALA A 222 -7.26 0.46 -12.16
C ALA A 222 -6.93 -0.69 -11.21
N VAL A 223 -6.28 -0.42 -10.06
CA VAL A 223 -6.01 -1.42 -9.02
C VAL A 223 -7.31 -2.05 -8.51
N ILE A 224 -8.34 -1.26 -8.19
CA ILE A 224 -9.64 -1.80 -7.75
C ILE A 224 -10.25 -2.72 -8.81
N LYS A 225 -10.23 -2.31 -10.09
CA LYS A 225 -10.73 -3.13 -11.20
C LYS A 225 -9.94 -4.44 -11.36
N LEU A 226 -8.60 -4.38 -11.27
CA LEU A 226 -7.75 -5.56 -11.37
C LEU A 226 -7.95 -6.52 -10.19
N LEU A 227 -8.07 -6.01 -8.96
CA LEU A 227 -8.36 -6.83 -7.77
C LEU A 227 -9.69 -7.56 -7.92
N THR A 228 -10.70 -6.91 -8.49
CA THR A 228 -12.06 -7.46 -8.68
C THR A 228 -12.29 -8.21 -10.00
N SER A 229 -11.23 -8.41 -10.78
CA SER A 229 -11.31 -9.13 -12.07
C SER A 229 -11.32 -10.66 -11.93
N GLY A 230 -11.15 -11.21 -10.72
CA GLY A 230 -11.02 -12.65 -10.48
C GLY A 230 -9.58 -13.19 -10.65
N LEU A 231 -8.59 -12.32 -10.84
CA LEU A 231 -7.16 -12.71 -10.79
C LEU A 231 -6.71 -13.23 -9.42
N PHE A 232 -7.38 -12.77 -8.36
CA PHE A 232 -7.08 -13.06 -6.97
C PHE A 232 -8.33 -13.58 -6.27
N GLU A 233 -8.13 -14.33 -5.20
CA GLU A 233 -9.22 -14.79 -4.34
C GLU A 233 -9.79 -13.62 -3.54
N ASP A 234 -11.11 -13.62 -3.32
CA ASP A 234 -11.81 -12.57 -2.57
C ASP A 234 -11.20 -12.33 -1.18
N GLN A 235 -10.81 -13.40 -0.49
CA GLN A 235 -10.16 -13.33 0.82
C GLN A 235 -8.83 -12.57 0.76
N ALA A 236 -8.06 -12.74 -0.32
CA ALA A 236 -6.76 -12.12 -0.48
C ALA A 236 -6.84 -10.62 -0.79
N ILE A 237 -7.92 -10.16 -1.43
CA ILE A 237 -8.12 -8.75 -1.80
C ILE A 237 -8.92 -7.96 -0.76
N PHE A 238 -9.71 -8.62 0.10
CA PHE A 238 -10.67 -7.96 0.98
C PHE A 238 -10.05 -6.84 1.82
N SER A 239 -8.92 -7.11 2.49
CA SER A 239 -8.23 -6.11 3.31
C SER A 239 -7.79 -4.88 2.52
N ILE A 240 -7.41 -5.04 1.24
CA ILE A 240 -7.01 -3.95 0.35
C ILE A 240 -8.23 -3.12 -0.06
N ILE A 241 -9.35 -3.75 -0.42
CA ILE A 241 -10.58 -3.03 -0.79
C ILE A 241 -11.14 -2.26 0.41
N VAL A 242 -11.04 -2.79 1.64
CA VAL A 242 -11.40 -2.06 2.86
C VAL A 242 -10.63 -0.74 2.99
N LEU A 243 -9.31 -0.73 2.72
CA LEU A 243 -8.53 0.52 2.68
C LEU A 243 -9.03 1.48 1.59
N GLY A 244 -9.46 0.94 0.46
CA GLY A 244 -10.10 1.69 -0.61
C GLY A 244 -11.38 2.42 -0.18
N THR A 245 -12.19 1.82 0.71
CA THR A 245 -13.39 2.50 1.21
C THR A 245 -13.08 3.66 2.17
N GLY A 246 -11.84 3.76 2.66
CA GLY A 246 -11.37 4.81 3.57
C GLY A 246 -10.56 5.92 2.90
N GLN A 247 -10.54 5.97 1.57
CA GLN A 247 -9.80 6.99 0.81
C GLN A 247 -10.46 8.37 0.95
N SER A 248 -9.65 9.43 0.92
CA SER A 248 -10.18 10.80 0.91
C SER A 248 -10.79 11.22 -0.43
N ILE A 249 -10.46 10.51 -1.52
CA ILE A 249 -10.90 10.82 -2.88
C ILE A 249 -12.17 10.02 -3.19
N GLU A 250 -13.29 10.72 -3.34
CA GLU A 250 -14.63 10.14 -3.51
C GLU A 250 -14.71 9.12 -4.64
N ALA A 251 -14.15 9.43 -5.81
CA ALA A 251 -14.14 8.51 -6.95
C ALA A 251 -13.51 7.14 -6.61
N VAL A 252 -12.48 7.12 -5.76
CA VAL A 252 -11.79 5.90 -5.34
C VAL A 252 -12.59 5.18 -4.24
N SER A 253 -13.12 5.93 -3.26
CA SER A 253 -13.94 5.33 -2.20
C SER A 253 -15.22 4.70 -2.75
N ASP A 254 -15.90 5.36 -3.69
CA ASP A 254 -17.14 4.87 -4.29
C ASP A 254 -16.90 3.62 -5.14
N ALA A 255 -15.78 3.59 -5.88
CA ALA A 255 -15.37 2.41 -6.63
C ALA A 255 -15.08 1.23 -5.69
N ALA A 256 -14.40 1.48 -4.57
CA ALA A 256 -14.13 0.46 -3.56
C ALA A 256 -15.41 -0.02 -2.86
N GLU A 257 -16.33 0.88 -2.50
CA GLU A 257 -17.63 0.50 -1.91
C GLU A 257 -18.49 -0.31 -2.90
N SER A 258 -18.43 0.04 -4.19
CA SER A 258 -19.09 -0.73 -5.25
C SER A 258 -18.46 -2.12 -5.43
N ALA A 259 -17.14 -2.23 -5.30
CA ALA A 259 -16.44 -3.51 -5.28
C ALA A 259 -16.85 -4.37 -4.07
N MET A 260 -16.91 -3.77 -2.87
CA MET A 260 -17.31 -4.47 -1.64
C MET A 260 -18.71 -5.09 -1.73
N LYS A 261 -19.65 -4.47 -2.44
CA LYS A 261 -21.02 -5.00 -2.65
C LYS A 261 -21.05 -6.34 -3.40
N LYS A 262 -19.99 -6.66 -4.15
CA LYS A 262 -19.88 -7.92 -4.92
C LYS A 262 -19.30 -9.07 -4.09
N MET A 263 -18.74 -8.77 -2.92
CA MET A 263 -18.07 -9.73 -2.05
C MET A 263 -18.99 -10.17 -0.92
N ASP A 264 -18.89 -11.43 -0.48
CA ASP A 264 -19.54 -11.86 0.75
C ASP A 264 -18.75 -11.35 1.96
N ILE A 265 -19.26 -10.25 2.53
CA ILE A 265 -18.61 -9.60 3.66
C ILE A 265 -18.59 -10.51 4.89
N ASN A 266 -19.65 -11.28 5.16
CA ASN A 266 -19.74 -12.10 6.36
C ASN A 266 -18.73 -13.25 6.31
N VAL A 267 -18.63 -13.93 5.17
CA VAL A 267 -17.62 -14.97 4.93
C VAL A 267 -16.20 -14.39 5.04
N SER A 268 -16.00 -13.18 4.53
CA SER A 268 -14.69 -12.51 4.58
C SER A 268 -14.27 -12.13 5.99
N VAL A 269 -15.16 -11.51 6.78
CA VAL A 269 -14.83 -11.08 8.14
C VAL A 269 -14.83 -12.22 9.16
N ASP A 270 -15.43 -13.37 8.83
CA ASP A 270 -15.29 -14.61 9.60
C ASP A 270 -14.16 -15.52 9.08
N ASN A 271 -13.20 -14.95 8.35
CA ASN A 271 -11.94 -15.60 8.01
C ASN A 271 -10.80 -15.07 8.91
N ARG A 272 -10.10 -15.97 9.59
CA ARG A 272 -9.02 -15.59 10.53
C ARG A 272 -7.87 -14.84 9.84
N VAL A 273 -7.50 -15.23 8.63
CA VAL A 273 -6.41 -14.60 7.88
C VAL A 273 -6.78 -13.15 7.54
N VAL A 274 -8.00 -12.92 7.07
CA VAL A 274 -8.52 -11.57 6.75
C VAL A 274 -8.58 -10.69 7.99
N VAL A 275 -9.06 -11.23 9.12
CA VAL A 275 -9.09 -10.51 10.40
C VAL A 275 -7.68 -10.12 10.85
N ASP A 276 -6.73 -11.04 10.77
CA ASP A 276 -5.34 -10.77 11.15
C ASP A 276 -4.72 -9.70 10.23
N GLU A 277 -5.01 -9.71 8.93
CA GLU A 277 -4.59 -8.66 8.00
C GLU A 277 -5.17 -7.29 8.32
N LEU A 278 -6.47 -7.21 8.60
CA LEU A 278 -7.14 -5.97 8.97
C LEU A 278 -6.56 -5.39 10.27
N MET A 279 -6.38 -6.23 11.30
CA MET A 279 -5.74 -5.82 12.55
C MET A 279 -4.28 -5.42 12.33
N ALA A 280 -3.57 -6.10 11.43
CA ALA A 280 -2.18 -5.80 11.11
C ALA A 280 -2.03 -4.41 10.47
N SER A 281 -2.86 -4.10 9.48
CA SER A 281 -2.93 -2.77 8.86
C SER A 281 -3.31 -1.69 9.87
N TYR A 282 -4.25 -1.97 10.78
CA TYR A 282 -4.66 -1.04 11.83
C TYR A 282 -3.50 -0.72 12.79
N LEU A 283 -2.75 -1.75 13.21
CA LEU A 283 -1.68 -1.61 14.23
C LEU A 283 -0.32 -1.21 13.64
N GLY A 284 -0.12 -1.37 12.33
CA GLY A 284 1.20 -1.20 11.71
C GLY A 284 2.14 -2.37 12.01
N ILE A 285 1.66 -3.60 11.81
CA ILE A 285 2.48 -4.80 11.89
C ILE A 285 2.45 -5.56 10.56
N THR A 286 3.45 -6.38 10.31
CA THR A 286 3.57 -7.15 9.06
C THR A 286 2.80 -8.46 9.11
N THR A 287 2.40 -8.97 7.94
CA THR A 287 1.78 -10.29 7.80
C THR A 287 2.55 -11.14 6.80
N PRO A 288 2.54 -12.48 6.95
CA PRO A 288 3.18 -13.37 6.00
C PRO A 288 2.45 -13.43 4.65
N THR A 289 1.17 -13.06 4.61
CA THR A 289 0.34 -13.09 3.40
C THR A 289 0.64 -11.96 2.42
N LYS A 290 1.15 -10.83 2.93
CA LYS A 290 1.52 -9.65 2.16
C LYS A 290 2.87 -9.14 2.69
N PRO A 291 3.97 -9.89 2.45
CA PRO A 291 5.29 -9.55 2.97
C PRO A 291 5.75 -8.20 2.42
N VAL A 292 6.47 -7.44 3.23
CA VAL A 292 6.96 -6.10 2.88
C VAL A 292 7.93 -6.18 1.71
N ILE A 293 7.83 -5.22 0.77
CA ILE A 293 8.77 -5.09 -0.34
C ILE A 293 10.00 -4.33 0.18
N GLY A 294 11.15 -5.00 0.20
CA GLY A 294 12.41 -4.41 0.63
C GLY A 294 12.96 -5.00 1.92
N ASN A 295 14.01 -4.38 2.44
CA ASN A 295 14.75 -4.85 3.61
C ASN A 295 14.13 -4.34 4.92
N VAL A 296 13.46 -3.18 4.89
CA VAL A 296 12.87 -2.57 6.09
C VAL A 296 11.54 -3.22 6.43
N GLN A 297 11.52 -4.07 7.45
CA GLN A 297 10.33 -4.82 7.89
C GLN A 297 9.39 -4.03 8.81
N THR A 298 9.78 -2.83 9.26
CA THR A 298 8.93 -2.00 10.11
C THR A 298 7.95 -1.20 9.28
N VAL A 299 6.67 -1.24 9.62
CA VAL A 299 5.61 -0.51 8.92
C VAL A 299 4.86 0.43 9.88
N SER A 300 4.33 1.54 9.36
CA SER A 300 3.42 2.41 10.13
C SER A 300 1.99 1.84 10.13
N PRO A 301 1.11 2.22 11.06
CA PRO A 301 -0.32 1.97 10.91
C PRO A 301 -0.90 2.80 9.76
N VAL A 302 -2.09 2.42 9.28
CA VAL A 302 -2.84 3.19 8.26
C VAL A 302 -3.44 4.49 8.85
N CYS A 303 -3.92 5.39 7.98
CA CYS A 303 -4.54 6.66 8.43
C CYS A 303 -5.85 6.45 9.21
N ALA A 304 -6.29 7.49 9.92
CA ALA A 304 -7.48 7.46 10.77
C ALA A 304 -8.77 7.04 10.01
N ALA A 305 -8.95 7.50 8.77
CA ALA A 305 -10.11 7.14 7.95
C ALA A 305 -10.13 5.64 7.59
N MET A 306 -8.97 5.07 7.23
CA MET A 306 -8.84 3.63 6.99
C MET A 306 -9.01 2.82 8.27
N LYS A 307 -8.43 3.26 9.40
CA LYS A 307 -8.64 2.66 10.72
C LYS A 307 -10.14 2.58 11.06
N GLN A 308 -10.88 3.65 10.80
CA GLN A 308 -12.33 3.70 11.03
C GLN A 308 -13.06 2.63 10.20
N LYS A 309 -12.76 2.53 8.89
CA LYS A 309 -13.38 1.52 8.01
C LYS A 309 -13.01 0.10 8.46
N ILE A 310 -11.74 -0.15 8.80
CA ILE A 310 -11.30 -1.44 9.36
C ILE A 310 -12.15 -1.84 10.58
N LEU A 311 -12.32 -0.93 11.54
CA LEU A 311 -13.10 -1.20 12.76
C LEU A 311 -14.57 -1.51 12.46
N GLN A 312 -15.17 -0.86 11.45
CA GLN A 312 -16.54 -1.16 11.02
C GLN A 312 -16.69 -2.60 10.53
N TYR A 313 -15.70 -3.13 9.80
CA TYR A 313 -15.71 -4.53 9.35
C TYR A 313 -15.35 -5.51 10.49
N LEU A 314 -14.36 -5.19 11.33
CA LEU A 314 -14.01 -6.03 12.48
C LEU A 314 -15.17 -6.17 13.48
N THR A 315 -16.00 -5.14 13.65
CA THR A 315 -17.18 -5.18 14.53
C THR A 315 -18.23 -6.20 14.05
N ARG A 316 -18.29 -6.46 12.74
CA ARG A 316 -19.21 -7.44 12.14
C ARG A 316 -18.72 -8.88 12.27
N SER A 317 -17.44 -9.08 12.56
CA SER A 317 -16.81 -10.38 12.69
C SER A 317 -17.17 -11.08 14.00
N ASN A 318 -17.34 -12.39 13.95
CA ASN A 318 -17.40 -13.25 15.12
C ASN A 318 -16.02 -13.74 15.56
N ILE A 319 -15.02 -13.66 14.68
CA ILE A 319 -13.64 -14.08 14.96
C ILE A 319 -12.81 -12.94 15.57
N ALA A 320 -12.93 -11.72 15.06
CA ALA A 320 -12.17 -10.56 15.53
C ALA A 320 -12.24 -10.32 17.05
N PRO A 321 -13.42 -10.45 17.71
CA PRO A 321 -13.53 -10.23 19.15
C PRO A 321 -12.72 -11.22 19.99
N VAL A 322 -12.43 -12.40 19.45
CA VAL A 322 -11.72 -13.50 20.13
C VAL A 322 -10.30 -13.72 19.59
N ALA A 323 -9.85 -12.91 18.62
CA ALA A 323 -8.51 -12.95 18.06
C ALA A 323 -7.47 -12.31 19.02
N TYR A 324 -7.14 -13.05 20.08
CA TYR A 324 -6.45 -12.49 21.23
C TYR A 324 -5.02 -11.99 20.99
N MET A 325 -4.72 -11.01 21.84
CA MET A 325 -3.66 -10.01 21.85
C MET A 325 -3.85 -8.89 20.82
N ASN A 326 -4.16 -9.18 19.55
CA ASN A 326 -4.32 -8.12 18.56
C ASN A 326 -5.64 -7.35 18.73
N ASN A 327 -6.76 -8.04 19.01
CA ASN A 327 -8.03 -7.39 19.34
C ASN A 327 -7.90 -6.34 20.46
N MET A 328 -7.16 -6.67 21.52
CA MET A 328 -6.95 -5.83 22.69
C MET A 328 -6.05 -4.64 22.36
N LYS A 329 -4.98 -4.85 21.59
CA LYS A 329 -4.13 -3.75 21.10
C LYS A 329 -4.92 -2.76 20.25
N VAL A 330 -5.78 -3.26 19.36
CA VAL A 330 -6.67 -2.44 18.51
C VAL A 330 -7.61 -1.62 19.40
N CYS A 331 -8.26 -2.25 20.38
CA CYS A 331 -9.11 -1.54 21.34
C CYS A 331 -8.35 -0.46 22.10
N LEU A 332 -7.18 -0.76 22.64
CA LEU A 332 -6.40 0.21 23.42
C LEU A 332 -5.93 1.39 22.57
N ASP A 333 -5.42 1.14 21.36
CA ASP A 333 -5.03 2.20 20.40
C ASP A 333 -6.21 3.07 19.98
N GLY A 334 -7.39 2.48 19.77
CA GLY A 334 -8.62 3.22 19.45
C GLY A 334 -9.11 4.15 20.57
N LEU A 335 -8.63 3.97 21.81
CA LEU A 335 -8.96 4.82 22.95
C LEU A 335 -7.88 5.89 23.24
N THR A 336 -6.70 5.85 22.59
CA THR A 336 -5.57 6.77 22.90
C THR A 336 -5.55 8.06 22.09
N HIS A 337 -6.43 8.21 21.09
CA HIS A 337 -6.43 9.36 20.16
C HIS A 337 -7.82 10.00 20.09
N VAL A 338 -8.14 10.87 21.06
CA VAL A 338 -9.45 11.55 21.06
C VAL A 338 -9.26 13.06 20.95
N SER A 339 -9.03 13.51 19.72
CA SER A 339 -9.27 14.90 19.32
C SER A 339 -10.71 15.04 18.81
N ARG A 340 -11.29 16.25 18.87
CA ARG A 340 -12.66 16.55 18.40
C ARG A 340 -12.90 16.13 16.93
N THR A 341 -11.85 16.10 16.11
CA THR A 341 -11.87 15.74 14.68
C THR A 341 -11.99 14.23 14.41
N GLU A 342 -11.73 13.37 15.39
CA GLU A 342 -11.69 11.91 15.21
C GLU A 342 -12.91 11.18 15.82
N SER A 343 -14.01 11.91 16.07
CA SER A 343 -15.20 11.35 16.72
C SER A 343 -15.77 10.11 16.01
N LYS A 344 -15.67 10.01 14.68
CA LYS A 344 -16.11 8.82 13.92
C LYS A 344 -15.22 7.59 14.18
N LEU A 345 -13.91 7.80 14.29
CA LEU A 345 -12.96 6.74 14.62
C LEU A 345 -13.20 6.23 16.05
N LEU A 346 -13.40 7.16 17.00
CA LEU A 346 -13.74 6.81 18.38
C LEU A 346 -15.05 6.00 18.46
N VAL A 347 -16.10 6.43 17.75
CA VAL A 347 -17.37 5.68 17.69
C VAL A 347 -17.15 4.28 17.14
N ALA A 348 -16.35 4.11 16.08
CA ALA A 348 -16.03 2.80 15.54
C ALA A 348 -15.22 1.94 16.54
N ALA A 349 -14.26 2.54 17.26
CA ALA A 349 -13.44 1.87 18.26
C ALA A 349 -14.27 1.40 19.46
N LEU A 350 -15.20 2.23 19.94
CA LEU A 350 -16.10 1.88 21.04
C LEU A 350 -17.07 0.75 20.64
N ASN A 351 -17.60 0.76 19.42
CA ASN A 351 -18.43 -0.34 18.92
C ASN A 351 -17.66 -1.66 18.87
N PHE A 352 -16.42 -1.64 18.35
CA PHE A 352 -15.58 -2.82 18.36
C PHE A 352 -15.22 -3.27 19.79
N LEU A 353 -14.91 -2.34 20.68
CA LEU A 353 -14.65 -2.61 22.09
C LEU A 353 -15.83 -3.29 22.77
N ILE A 354 -17.07 -2.83 22.54
CA ILE A 354 -18.29 -3.47 23.06
C ILE A 354 -18.32 -4.95 22.65
N LYS A 355 -18.08 -5.24 21.37
CA LYS A 355 -18.07 -6.62 20.88
C LYS A 355 -16.95 -7.44 21.55
N VAL A 356 -15.78 -6.87 21.76
CA VAL A 356 -14.65 -7.53 22.46
C VAL A 356 -14.99 -7.82 23.93
N ILE A 357 -15.50 -6.85 24.69
CA ILE A 357 -15.84 -7.03 26.12
C ILE A 357 -16.99 -8.01 26.33
N GLU A 358 -17.97 -8.05 25.42
CA GLU A 358 -19.08 -9.01 25.48
C GLU A 358 -18.58 -10.46 25.32
N ASN A 359 -17.56 -10.67 24.49
CA ASN A 359 -16.99 -11.99 24.17
C ASN A 359 -15.71 -12.32 24.96
N MET A 360 -15.33 -11.47 25.92
CA MET A 360 -14.07 -11.59 26.66
C MET A 360 -14.07 -12.76 27.65
N PRO A 361 -13.12 -13.72 27.59
CA PRO A 361 -13.02 -14.80 28.58
C PRO A 361 -12.77 -14.27 29.99
N ALA A 362 -13.25 -14.97 31.02
CA ALA A 362 -13.15 -14.54 32.42
C ALA A 362 -11.70 -14.26 32.87
N ALA A 363 -10.74 -15.08 32.40
CA ALA A 363 -9.31 -14.87 32.69
C ALA A 363 -8.78 -13.54 32.11
N ALA A 364 -9.19 -13.18 30.90
CA ALA A 364 -8.83 -11.91 30.28
C ALA A 364 -9.55 -10.73 30.94
N GLN A 365 -10.82 -10.90 31.34
CA GLN A 365 -11.60 -9.89 32.06
C GLN A 365 -10.90 -9.45 33.35
N LYS A 366 -10.37 -10.39 34.13
CA LYS A 366 -9.66 -10.08 35.38
C LYS A 366 -8.41 -9.21 35.16
N ASN A 367 -7.71 -9.41 34.04
CA ASN A 367 -6.46 -8.71 33.73
C ASN A 367 -6.69 -7.37 33.01
N PHE A 368 -7.60 -7.34 32.05
CA PHE A 368 -7.80 -6.19 31.16
C PHE A 368 -9.03 -5.35 31.53
N GLY A 369 -9.99 -5.90 32.28
CA GLY A 369 -11.22 -5.21 32.68
C GLY A 369 -10.95 -3.88 33.40
N PRO A 370 -10.14 -3.86 34.47
CA PRO A 370 -9.80 -2.61 35.17
C PRO A 370 -9.07 -1.59 34.28
N LEU A 371 -8.14 -2.07 33.42
CA LEU A 371 -7.40 -1.21 32.50
C LEU A 371 -8.33 -0.56 31.46
N LEU A 372 -9.21 -1.34 30.85
CA LEU A 372 -10.18 -0.84 29.87
C LEU A 372 -11.17 0.13 30.51
N PHE A 373 -11.62 -0.14 31.74
CA PHE A 373 -12.50 0.75 32.47
C PHE A 373 -11.84 2.12 32.70
N ASP A 374 -10.60 2.14 33.22
CA ASP A 374 -9.82 3.36 33.41
C ASP A 374 -9.61 4.13 32.09
N ARG A 375 -9.30 3.42 30.99
CA ARG A 375 -9.10 4.04 29.67
C ARG A 375 -10.36 4.69 29.13
N VAL A 376 -11.51 3.99 29.19
CA VAL A 376 -12.80 4.55 28.74
C VAL A 376 -13.20 5.76 29.59
N GLN A 377 -12.97 5.71 30.90
CA GLN A 377 -13.30 6.81 31.80
C GLN A 377 -12.47 8.08 31.52
N LYS A 378 -11.22 7.93 31.08
CA LYS A 378 -10.33 9.06 30.75
C LYS A 378 -10.69 9.79 29.46
N ILE A 379 -11.66 9.29 28.70
CA ILE A 379 -12.23 9.96 27.52
C ILE A 379 -13.22 11.03 28.03
N GLN A 380 -12.76 12.00 28.84
CA GLN A 380 -13.66 12.93 29.56
C GLN A 380 -14.29 14.02 28.69
N GLU A 381 -14.00 14.07 27.38
CA GLU A 381 -14.35 15.19 26.49
C GLU A 381 -15.07 14.76 25.20
N ALA A 382 -15.76 13.63 25.21
CA ALA A 382 -16.58 13.23 24.06
C ALA A 382 -17.82 14.14 23.93
N GLU A 383 -17.70 15.25 23.20
CA GLU A 383 -18.84 16.13 22.86
C GLU A 383 -19.92 15.42 22.02
N ASN A 384 -19.56 14.30 21.38
CA ASN A 384 -20.48 13.51 20.57
C ASN A 384 -21.34 12.59 21.47
N GLY A 385 -22.65 12.85 21.52
CA GLY A 385 -23.60 12.07 22.32
C GLY A 385 -23.61 10.58 22.00
N VAL A 386 -23.36 10.18 20.75
CA VAL A 386 -23.22 8.76 20.37
C VAL A 386 -22.00 8.14 21.03
N ALA A 387 -20.84 8.80 20.94
CA ALA A 387 -19.62 8.31 21.60
C ALA A 387 -19.82 8.21 23.12
N LEU A 388 -20.43 9.23 23.74
CA LEU A 388 -20.71 9.24 25.17
C LEU A 388 -21.61 8.07 25.59
N SER A 389 -22.69 7.81 24.85
CA SER A 389 -23.57 6.67 25.13
C SER A 389 -22.85 5.31 25.01
N LEU A 390 -21.98 5.15 24.01
CA LEU A 390 -21.19 3.94 23.83
C LEU A 390 -20.14 3.76 24.93
N MET A 391 -19.54 4.86 25.40
CA MET A 391 -18.64 4.82 26.56
C MET A 391 -19.36 4.33 27.81
N TYR A 392 -20.54 4.89 28.11
CA TYR A 392 -21.34 4.43 29.26
C TYR A 392 -21.76 2.97 29.11
N ARG A 393 -22.08 2.51 27.89
CA ARG A 393 -22.33 1.10 27.62
C ARG A 393 -21.09 0.24 27.90
N CYS A 394 -19.89 0.66 27.49
CA CYS A 394 -18.64 -0.04 27.80
C CYS A 394 -18.42 -0.17 29.31
N LEU A 395 -18.53 0.95 30.04
CA LEU A 395 -18.37 0.98 31.50
C LEU A 395 -19.40 0.09 32.20
N GLY A 396 -20.66 0.13 31.75
CA GLY A 396 -21.73 -0.69 32.30
C GLY A 396 -21.50 -2.20 32.08
N ILE A 397 -21.06 -2.62 30.89
CA ILE A 397 -20.73 -4.02 30.61
C ILE A 397 -19.53 -4.48 31.43
N LEU A 398 -18.46 -3.68 31.49
CA LEU A 398 -17.26 -4.01 32.28
C LEU A 398 -17.57 -4.13 33.78
N GLY A 399 -18.32 -3.18 34.34
CA GLY A 399 -18.72 -3.20 35.75
C GLY A 399 -19.71 -4.33 36.08
N LYS A 400 -20.61 -4.69 35.15
CA LYS A 400 -21.51 -5.84 35.31
C LYS A 400 -20.72 -7.17 35.35
N ARG A 401 -19.66 -7.28 34.54
CA ARG A 401 -18.84 -8.50 34.44
C ARG A 401 -17.86 -8.64 35.60
N ASP A 402 -17.44 -7.53 36.21
CA ASP A 402 -16.59 -7.51 37.40
C ASP A 402 -17.00 -6.36 38.33
N SER A 403 -17.84 -6.69 39.32
CA SER A 403 -18.37 -5.71 40.28
C SER A 403 -17.29 -5.12 41.18
N ALA A 404 -16.12 -5.76 41.32
CA ALA A 404 -15.00 -5.25 42.11
C ALA A 404 -14.47 -3.91 41.54
N ILE A 405 -14.57 -3.73 40.22
CA ILE A 405 -14.20 -2.50 39.52
C ILE A 405 -15.06 -1.32 40.02
N LEU A 406 -16.35 -1.56 40.27
CA LEU A 406 -17.31 -0.53 40.68
C LEU A 406 -17.20 -0.17 42.17
N THR A 407 -16.91 -1.14 43.04
CA THR A 407 -16.79 -0.91 44.49
C THR A 407 -15.66 0.06 44.87
N GLY A 408 -14.65 0.24 44.02
CA GLY A 408 -13.57 1.21 44.24
C GLY A 408 -13.84 2.62 43.68
N GLN A 409 -15.00 2.86 43.05
CA GLN A 409 -15.24 4.07 42.23
C GLN A 409 -16.65 4.67 42.40
N VAL A 410 -17.22 4.59 43.61
CA VAL A 410 -18.61 5.02 43.90
C VAL A 410 -18.89 6.49 43.49
N ASP A 411 -17.95 7.40 43.70
CA ASP A 411 -18.09 8.83 43.34
C ASP A 411 -18.16 9.08 41.82
N ILE A 412 -17.58 8.17 41.03
CA ILE A 412 -17.56 8.24 39.57
C ILE A 412 -18.90 7.75 39.02
N ILE A 413 -19.44 6.68 39.59
CA ILE A 413 -20.76 6.16 39.27
C ILE A 413 -21.82 7.25 39.50
N GLY A 414 -21.76 7.95 40.65
CA GLY A 414 -22.66 9.08 40.94
C GLY A 414 -22.57 10.21 39.92
N ARG A 415 -21.36 10.58 39.49
CA ARG A 415 -21.15 11.60 38.44
C ARG A 415 -21.67 11.14 37.07
N THR A 416 -21.40 9.90 36.69
CA THR A 416 -21.89 9.31 35.43
C THR A 416 -23.42 9.31 35.37
N PHE A 417 -24.11 8.86 36.41
CA PHE A 417 -25.57 8.90 36.46
C PHE A 417 -26.13 10.33 36.41
N LYS A 418 -25.47 11.28 37.07
CA LYS A 418 -25.84 12.70 37.00
C LYS A 418 -25.73 13.26 35.58
N SER A 419 -24.63 12.98 34.88
CA SER A 419 -24.45 13.39 33.48
C SER A 419 -25.46 12.75 32.53
N ILE A 420 -25.80 11.46 32.72
CA ILE A 420 -26.86 10.80 31.93
C ILE A 420 -28.23 11.44 32.17
N ALA A 421 -28.54 11.78 33.42
CA ALA A 421 -29.78 12.47 33.76
C ALA A 421 -29.86 13.87 33.12
N GLU A 422 -28.77 14.63 33.15
CA GLU A 422 -28.68 15.96 32.52
C GLU A 422 -28.87 15.91 30.99
N VAL A 423 -28.25 14.94 30.29
CA VAL A 423 -28.40 14.75 28.83
C VAL A 423 -29.82 14.31 28.46
N SER A 424 -30.44 13.44 29.25
CA SER A 424 -31.82 12.99 29.03
C SER A 424 -32.82 14.14 29.18
N ILE A 425 -32.60 15.02 30.16
CA ILE A 425 -33.44 16.22 30.39
C ILE A 425 -33.28 17.23 29.24
N SER A 426 -32.06 17.46 28.76
CA SER A 426 -31.78 18.38 27.64
C SER A 426 -32.41 17.91 26.32
N SER A 427 -32.39 16.59 26.06
CA SER A 427 -33.00 15.97 24.86
C SER A 427 -34.53 16.07 24.89
N CYS A 428 -35.14 15.91 26.07
CA CYS A 428 -36.59 16.09 26.26
C CYS A 428 -37.02 17.56 26.12
N LEU A 429 -36.20 18.52 26.52
CA LEU A 429 -36.50 19.96 26.39
C LEU A 429 -36.43 20.44 24.93
N GLN A 430 -35.53 19.90 24.09
CA GLN A 430 -35.50 20.23 22.66
C GLN A 430 -36.74 19.75 21.90
N LEU A 431 -37.31 18.60 22.26
CA LEU A 431 -38.55 18.08 21.67
C LEU A 431 -39.81 18.84 22.13
N TYR A 432 -39.72 19.64 23.20
CA TYR A 432 -40.84 20.46 23.69
C TYR A 432 -40.81 21.91 23.15
N PHE A 433 -39.73 22.32 22.47
CA PHE A 433 -39.55 23.68 21.93
C PHE A 433 -39.30 23.72 20.41
N THR A 434 -39.58 22.62 19.69
CA THR A 434 -39.87 22.63 18.23
C THR A 434 -41.29 22.13 18.03
#